data_AF-A0A426WXS0-F1
#
_entry.id   AF-A0A426WXS0-F1
#
_cell.length_a   1.000
_cell.length_b   1.000
_cell.length_c   1.000
_cell.angle_alpha   90.00
_cell.angle_beta   90.00
_cell.angle_gamma   90.00
#
_symmetry.space_group_name_H-M   'P 1'
#
loop_
_entity.id
_entity.type
_entity.pdbx_description
1 polymer ?
#
loop_
_entity_poly.entity_id
_entity_poly.type
_entity_poly.pdbx_seq_one_letter_code
_entity_poly.pdbx_strand_id
1 'polypeptide(L)'
;ECYVKQHGTDANEACKKLQVLVQDAWKDVNKERLNPTAAVPMSLLERLVNLARCTEDVYKNIDSYTHSNTTMKDRITLLLLQPVPV
;
A
#
# COMPACT_ATOMS: atom_id res chain seq x y z
N GLU A 1 -12.82 -13.99 0.38
CA GLU A 1 -14.00 -14.82 0.70
C GLU A 1 -15.29 -14.00 0.80
N CYS A 2 -15.36 -12.95 1.63
CA CYS A 2 -16.59 -12.14 1.77
C CYS A 2 -17.10 -11.58 0.44
N TYR A 3 -16.21 -11.02 -0.39
CA TYR A 3 -16.57 -10.50 -1.72
C TYR A 3 -17.17 -11.58 -2.62
N VAL A 4 -16.56 -12.77 -2.66
CA VAL A 4 -17.05 -13.94 -3.39
C VAL A 4 -18.47 -14.31 -2.94
N LYS A 5 -18.70 -14.42 -1.63
CA LYS A 5 -20.02 -14.76 -1.09
C LYS A 5 -21.07 -13.69 -1.38
N GLN A 6 -20.71 -12.42 -1.26
CA GLN A 6 -21.63 -11.31 -1.46
C GLN A 6 -22.02 -11.11 -2.93
N HIS A 7 -21.09 -11.34 -3.85
CA HIS A 7 -21.27 -11.04 -5.27
C HIS A 7 -21.42 -12.27 -6.16
N GLY A 8 -21.34 -13.49 -5.60
CA GLY A 8 -21.45 -14.74 -6.34
C GLY A 8 -20.33 -14.95 -7.37
N THR A 9 -19.17 -14.33 -7.18
CA THR A 9 -18.03 -14.40 -8.11
C THR A 9 -17.07 -15.53 -7.71
N ASP A 10 -16.18 -15.94 -8.62
CA ASP A 10 -15.03 -16.74 -8.22
C ASP A 10 -13.94 -15.88 -7.54
N ALA A 11 -12.92 -16.55 -6.98
CA ALA A 11 -11.83 -15.89 -6.25
C ALA A 11 -10.97 -14.99 -7.15
N ASN A 12 -10.71 -15.40 -8.40
CA ASN A 12 -9.88 -14.63 -9.32
C ASN A 12 -10.58 -13.34 -9.73
N GLU A 13 -11.89 -13.41 -10.05
CA GLU A 13 -12.68 -12.23 -10.37
C GLU A 13 -12.82 -11.31 -9.17
N ALA A 14 -13.03 -11.86 -7.96
CA ALA A 14 -13.04 -11.06 -6.74
C ALA A 14 -11.70 -10.32 -6.52
N CYS A 15 -10.56 -11.00 -6.71
CA CYS A 15 -9.24 -10.39 -6.61
C CYS A 15 -9.05 -9.24 -7.61
N LYS A 16 -9.45 -9.42 -8.87
CA LYS A 16 -9.38 -8.36 -9.89
C LYS A 16 -10.23 -7.15 -9.50
N LYS A 17 -11.45 -7.37 -9.01
CA LYS A 17 -12.34 -6.28 -8.57
C LYS A 17 -11.76 -5.53 -7.39
N LEU A 18 -11.22 -6.23 -6.39
CA LEU A 18 -10.55 -5.60 -5.25
C LEU A 18 -9.31 -4.79 -5.68
N GLN A 19 -8.54 -5.29 -6.65
CA GLN A 19 -7.41 -4.54 -7.22
C GLN A 19 -7.87 -3.25 -7.91
N VAL A 20 -8.98 -3.27 -8.64
CA VAL A 20 -9.56 -2.05 -9.24
C VAL A 20 -9.94 -1.04 -8.15
N LEU A 21 -10.57 -1.48 -7.06
CA LEU A 21 -10.91 -0.60 -5.94
C LEU A 21 -9.67 0.03 -5.30
N VAL A 22 -8.58 -0.72 -5.15
CA VAL A 22 -7.30 -0.20 -4.65
C VAL A 22 -6.72 0.83 -5.63
N GLN A 23 -6.77 0.58 -6.94
CA GLN A 23 -6.30 1.52 -7.95
C GLN A 23 -7.11 2.82 -7.96
N ASP A 24 -8.42 2.74 -7.79
CA ASP A 24 -9.27 3.92 -7.70
C ASP A 24 -9.01 4.72 -6.42
N ALA A 25 -8.84 4.04 -5.27
CA ALA A 25 -8.43 4.69 -4.03
C ALA A 25 -7.07 5.41 -4.15
N TRP A 26 -6.12 4.84 -4.89
CA TRP A 26 -4.85 5.51 -5.19
C TRP A 26 -5.02 6.78 -6.03
N LYS A 27 -5.95 6.79 -6.99
CA LYS A 27 -6.27 8.00 -7.77
C LYS A 27 -6.83 9.10 -6.88
N ASP A 28 -7.71 8.76 -5.94
CA ASP A 28 -8.27 9.70 -4.98
C ASP A 28 -7.18 10.29 -4.07
N VAL A 29 -6.33 9.45 -3.47
CA VAL A 29 -5.18 9.90 -2.66
C VAL A 29 -4.27 10.84 -3.43
N ASN A 30 -3.96 10.53 -4.69
CA ASN A 30 -3.12 11.38 -5.53
C ASN A 30 -3.80 12.72 -5.86
N LYS A 31 -5.10 12.72 -6.14
CA LYS A 31 -5.87 13.93 -6.43
C LYS A 31 -5.88 14.88 -5.22
N GLU A 32 -6.14 14.35 -4.03
CA GLU A 32 -6.16 15.14 -2.79
C GLU A 32 -4.78 15.65 -2.40
N ARG A 33 -3.72 14.86 -2.64
CA ARG A 33 -2.33 15.32 -2.45
C ARG A 33 -1.97 16.47 -3.40
N LEU A 34 -2.44 16.43 -4.65
CA LEU A 34 -2.15 17.46 -5.66
C LEU A 34 -2.99 18.72 -5.48
N ASN A 35 -4.16 18.60 -4.86
CA ASN A 35 -5.08 19.71 -4.63
C ASN A 35 -5.46 19.80 -3.14
N PRO A 36 -4.48 20.06 -2.26
CA PRO A 36 -4.72 20.03 -0.83
C PRO A 36 -5.70 21.12 -0.41
N THR A 37 -6.63 20.78 0.49
CA THR A 37 -7.49 21.78 1.13
C THR A 37 -6.62 22.72 1.97
N ALA A 38 -6.84 24.04 1.89
CA ALA A 38 -6.01 25.04 2.57
C ALA A 38 -5.88 24.84 4.09
N ALA A 39 -6.84 24.16 4.73
CA ALA A 39 -6.83 23.85 6.15
C ALA A 39 -5.88 22.71 6.56
N VAL A 40 -5.37 21.92 5.61
CA VAL A 40 -4.58 20.72 5.91
C VAL A 40 -3.11 20.95 5.54
N PRO A 41 -2.17 20.86 6.50
CA PRO A 41 -0.74 21.03 6.22
C PRO A 41 -0.22 19.95 5.26
N MET A 42 0.58 20.35 4.27
CA MET A 42 1.18 19.44 3.30
C MET A 42 2.01 18.33 3.97
N SER A 43 2.73 18.65 5.06
CA SER A 43 3.51 17.69 5.84
C SER A 43 2.67 16.56 6.44
N LEU A 44 1.41 16.84 6.81
CA LEU A 44 0.48 15.84 7.29
C LEU A 44 0.01 14.94 6.14
N LEU A 45 -0.31 15.51 4.99
CA LEU A 45 -0.70 14.75 3.79
C LEU A 45 0.43 13.83 3.32
N GLU A 46 1.67 14.32 3.31
CA GLU A 46 2.84 13.51 2.96
C GLU A 46 3.01 12.32 3.90
N ARG A 47 2.80 12.52 5.21
CA ARG A 47 2.83 11.41 6.18
C ARG A 47 1.76 10.36 5.87
N LEU A 48 0.54 10.79 5.57
CA LEU A 48 -0.57 9.87 5.24
C LEU A 48 -0.30 9.10 3.94
N VAL A 49 0.20 9.78 2.91
CA VAL A 49 0.57 9.17 1.63
C VAL A 49 1.70 8.16 1.82
N ASN A 50 2.72 8.51 2.61
CA ASN A 50 3.83 7.60 2.90
C ASN A 50 3.38 6.38 3.72
N LEU A 51 2.41 6.55 4.63
CA LEU A 51 1.81 5.43 5.34
C LEU A 51 1.05 4.49 4.39
N ALA A 52 0.24 5.03 3.47
CA ALA A 52 -0.44 4.22 2.46
C ALA A 52 0.54 3.44 1.57
N ARG A 53 1.65 4.08 1.15
CA ARG A 53 2.72 3.43 0.36
C ARG A 53 3.41 2.31 1.15
N CYS A 54 3.67 2.54 2.43
CA CYS A 54 4.23 1.53 3.32
C CYS A 54 3.28 0.32 3.42
N THR A 55 1.98 0.54 3.60
CA THR A 55 0.98 -0.54 3.62
C THR A 55 0.97 -1.32 2.32
N GLU A 56 0.98 -0.65 1.16
CA GLU A 56 1.09 -1.34 -0.12
C GLU A 56 2.36 -2.19 -0.19
N ASP A 57 3.52 -1.63 0.17
CA ASP A 57 4.80 -2.33 0.12
C ASP A 57 4.84 -3.57 1.03
N VAL A 58 4.23 -3.48 2.22
CA VAL A 58 4.15 -4.55 3.23
C VAL A 58 3.25 -5.70 2.78
N TYR A 59 2.15 -5.41 2.08
CA TYR A 59 1.11 -6.40 1.75
C TYR A 59 0.99 -6.73 0.25
N LYS A 60 1.82 -6.15 -0.62
CA LYS A 60 1.71 -6.27 -2.08
C LYS A 60 1.62 -7.70 -2.61
N ASN A 61 2.43 -8.59 -2.04
CA ASN A 61 2.56 -9.97 -2.51
C ASN A 61 2.13 -10.96 -1.43
N ILE A 62 2.72 -10.82 -0.24
CA ILE A 62 2.49 -11.65 0.93
C ILE A 62 2.51 -10.77 2.16
N ASP A 63 1.86 -11.21 3.25
CA ASP A 63 1.90 -10.51 4.53
C ASP A 63 3.32 -10.54 5.10
N SER A 64 4.07 -9.50 4.79
CA SER A 64 5.46 -9.34 5.21
C SER A 64 5.57 -8.70 6.59
N TYR A 65 4.44 -8.28 7.19
CA TYR A 65 4.38 -7.71 8.52
C TYR A 65 4.44 -8.80 9.58
N THR A 66 3.55 -9.79 9.48
CA THR A 66 3.50 -10.90 10.44
C THR A 66 4.45 -12.04 10.07
N HIS A 67 4.72 -12.23 8.77
CA HIS A 67 5.68 -13.22 8.28
C HIS A 67 7.00 -12.55 7.89
N SER A 68 7.82 -12.23 8.89
CA SER A 68 9.07 -11.49 8.68
C SER A 68 10.15 -12.25 7.88
N ASN A 69 10.05 -13.58 7.73
CA ASN A 69 10.97 -14.41 6.92
C ASN A 69 10.80 -14.22 5.40
N THR A 70 10.23 -13.09 4.99
CA THR A 70 9.91 -12.74 3.61
C THR A 70 10.76 -11.53 3.19
N THR A 71 10.28 -10.71 2.25
CA THR A 71 11.00 -9.56 1.69
C THR A 71 11.30 -8.46 2.71
N MET A 72 10.59 -8.41 3.85
CA MET A 72 10.79 -7.35 4.86
C MET A 72 12.19 -7.40 5.49
N LYS A 73 12.73 -8.59 5.79
CA LYS A 73 14.08 -8.74 6.35
C LYS A 73 15.16 -8.23 5.40
N ASP A 74 15.02 -8.53 4.11
CA ASP A 74 15.95 -8.07 3.08
C ASP A 74 15.91 -6.54 2.95
N ARG A 75 14.72 -5.95 2.96
CA ARG A 75 14.53 -4.48 2.92
C ARG A 75 15.13 -3.78 4.13
N ILE A 76 14.90 -4.31 5.33
CA ILE A 76 15.50 -3.78 6.57
C ILE A 76 17.03 -3.86 6.51
N THR A 77 17.56 -4.98 6.03
CA THR A 77 19.01 -5.17 5.88
C THR A 77 19.61 -4.17 4.90
N LEU A 78 18.99 -4.00 3.73
CA LEU A 78 19.40 -3.02 2.73
C LEU A 78 19.36 -1.59 3.27
N LEU A 79 18.31 -1.22 4.01
CA LEU A 79 18.10 0.15 4.46
C LEU A 79 18.94 0.53 5.70
N LEU A 80 19.10 -0.40 6.65
CA LEU A 80 19.67 -0.10 7.97
C LEU A 80 21.05 -0.72 8.21
N LEU A 81 21.44 -1.76 7.46
CA LEU A 81 22.69 -2.50 7.69
C LEU A 81 23.69 -2.36 6.56
N GLN A 82 23.25 -2.15 5.32
CA GLN A 82 24.14 -2.06 4.16
C GLN A 82 24.40 -0.60 3.78
N PRO A 83 25.66 -0.11 3.91
CA PRO A 83 26.01 1.22 3.45
C PRO A 83 26.02 1.28 1.92
N VAL A 84 25.67 2.45 1.38
CA VAL A 84 25.86 2.73 -0.06
C VAL A 84 27.36 2.88 -0.31
N PRO A 85 27.95 2.11 -1.25
CA PRO A 85 29.36 2.28 -1.60
C PRO A 85 29.64 3.71 -2.09
N VAL A 86 30.79 4.26 -1.67
CA VAL A 86 31.29 5.58 -2.08
C VAL A 86 32.15 5.47 -3.32
#